data_AF-A0A7Y2HZD0-F1
#
_entry.id   AF-A0A7Y2HZD0-F1
#
_cell.length_a   1.000
_cell.length_b   1.000
_cell.length_c   1.000
_cell.angle_alpha   90.00
_cell.angle_beta   90.00
_cell.angle_gamma   90.00
#
_symmetry.space_group_name_H-M   'P 1'
#
loop_
_entity.id
_entity.type
_entity.pdbx_description
1 polymer ?
#
loop_
_entity_poly.entity_id
_entity_poly.type
_entity_poly.pdbx_seq_one_letter_code
_entity_poly.pdbx_strand_id
1 'polypeptide(L)'
;MTQVPLTPHRVEPINGLGIAGFICSMVGLLVTGGLLCPVGLIISLIACGRRPRGFAIAGVVVGFLGTCGWVLIFVFAGAAILAALGIAAVAVVLTEAETVEITSDMVNIAIAVKGYEQENDFLPASLDDLTLKSATRLDPWGNRYEYHLTDEPPGYELVSAGEDGRFGSTDDVALSGLGDAWNMGAPALDVHGDGDGGSMTVRLGDRTITAEGDEDDGRLLIDLGDRVIEIEGDDVSVTTKPEGDGGG
;
A
#
# COMPACT_ATOMS: atom_id res chain seq x y z
N MET A 1 -84.72 -44.30 24.90
CA MET A 1 -83.58 -44.12 23.97
C MET A 1 -83.42 -42.63 23.73
N THR A 2 -82.43 -42.01 24.37
CA THR A 2 -82.21 -40.56 24.33
C THR A 2 -81.25 -40.26 23.18
N GLN A 3 -81.70 -39.60 22.12
CA GLN A 3 -80.81 -39.20 21.04
C GLN A 3 -79.89 -38.08 21.53
N VAL A 4 -78.58 -38.35 21.53
CA VAL A 4 -77.55 -37.34 21.78
C VAL A 4 -77.50 -36.41 20.56
N PRO A 5 -77.75 -35.10 20.71
CA PRO A 5 -77.69 -34.17 19.60
C PRO A 5 -76.25 -34.07 19.08
N LEU A 6 -76.06 -34.33 17.78
CA LEU A 6 -74.78 -34.15 17.10
C LEU A 6 -74.48 -32.65 17.01
N THR A 7 -73.54 -32.16 17.81
CA THR A 7 -73.05 -30.79 17.66
C THR A 7 -72.30 -30.66 16.33
N PRO A 8 -72.63 -29.67 15.48
CA PRO A 8 -71.95 -29.48 14.21
C PRO A 8 -70.46 -29.16 14.45
N HIS A 9 -69.58 -29.94 13.81
CA HIS A 9 -68.15 -29.72 13.88
C HIS A 9 -67.82 -28.39 13.19
N ARG A 10 -67.45 -27.35 13.95
CA ARG A 10 -66.92 -26.12 13.36
C ARG A 10 -65.53 -26.43 12.82
N VAL A 11 -65.32 -26.16 11.54
CA VAL A 11 -63.98 -26.15 10.93
C VAL A 11 -63.32 -24.85 11.39
N GLU A 12 -62.21 -24.96 12.12
CA GLU A 12 -61.44 -23.77 12.51
C GLU A 12 -60.78 -23.16 11.26
N PRO A 13 -60.90 -21.84 11.04
CA PRO A 13 -60.30 -21.19 9.89
C PRO A 13 -58.77 -21.30 9.95
N ILE A 14 -58.17 -21.77 8.85
CA ILE A 14 -56.72 -21.97 8.72
C ILE A 14 -56.04 -20.63 8.41
N ASN A 15 -54.99 -20.30 9.16
CA ASN A 15 -54.18 -19.11 8.95
C ASN A 15 -53.15 -19.33 7.84
N GLY A 16 -53.57 -19.16 6.57
CA GLY A 16 -52.69 -19.32 5.40
C GLY A 16 -51.44 -18.41 5.43
N LEU A 17 -51.56 -17.20 5.99
CA LEU A 17 -50.45 -16.25 6.07
C LEU A 17 -49.31 -16.74 6.99
N GLY A 18 -49.65 -17.39 8.11
CA GLY A 18 -48.65 -17.93 9.04
C GLY A 18 -47.88 -19.11 8.45
N ILE A 19 -48.56 -19.95 7.68
CA ILE A 19 -47.94 -21.08 6.96
C ILE A 19 -46.99 -20.55 5.87
N ALA A 20 -47.41 -19.53 5.11
CA ALA A 20 -46.56 -18.90 4.10
C ALA A 20 -45.29 -18.28 4.71
N GLY A 21 -45.42 -17.55 5.83
CA GLY A 21 -44.28 -16.99 6.56
C GLY A 21 -43.32 -18.06 7.08
N PHE A 22 -43.86 -19.16 7.61
CA PHE A 22 -43.06 -20.30 8.08
C PHE A 22 -42.30 -21.00 6.94
N ILE A 23 -42.98 -21.35 5.84
CA ILE A 23 -42.35 -21.99 4.67
C ILE A 23 -41.30 -21.07 4.07
N CYS A 24 -41.59 -19.77 3.93
CA CYS A 24 -40.65 -18.78 3.44
C CYS A 24 -39.38 -18.70 4.32
N SER A 25 -39.55 -18.71 5.65
CA SER A 25 -38.42 -18.70 6.59
C SER A 25 -37.61 -20.00 6.54
N MET A 26 -38.26 -21.15 6.40
CA MET A 26 -37.60 -22.45 6.29
C MET A 26 -36.83 -22.61 4.97
N VAL A 27 -37.45 -22.22 3.85
CA VAL A 27 -36.80 -22.21 2.53
C VAL A 27 -35.67 -21.17 2.50
N GLY A 28 -35.88 -20.00 3.11
CA GLY A 28 -34.84 -18.99 3.22
C GLY A 28 -33.63 -19.46 4.01
N LEU A 29 -33.85 -20.20 5.09
CA LEU A 29 -32.78 -20.76 5.90
C LEU A 29 -32.03 -21.89 5.17
N LEU A 30 -32.76 -22.83 4.56
CA LEU A 30 -32.17 -24.05 3.99
C LEU A 30 -31.62 -23.87 2.56
N VAL A 31 -32.26 -23.04 1.73
CA VAL A 31 -31.95 -22.94 0.29
C VAL A 31 -31.08 -21.72 -0.01
N THR A 32 -31.43 -20.55 0.55
CA THR A 32 -30.69 -19.30 0.28
C THR A 32 -29.74 -18.92 1.39
N GLY A 33 -29.51 -19.85 2.33
CA GLY A 33 -28.55 -19.71 3.41
C GLY A 33 -28.87 -18.57 4.37
N GLY A 34 -30.10 -18.05 4.43
CA GLY A 34 -30.51 -16.97 5.33
C GLY A 34 -30.98 -15.69 4.64
N LEU A 35 -30.76 -15.53 3.33
CA LEU A 35 -31.09 -14.29 2.62
C LEU A 35 -32.60 -13.98 2.60
N LEU A 36 -33.45 -15.01 2.53
CA LEU A 36 -34.92 -14.85 2.56
C LEU A 36 -35.51 -14.81 3.97
N CYS A 37 -34.73 -15.10 5.01
CA CYS A 37 -35.20 -15.09 6.41
C CYS A 37 -35.78 -13.75 6.89
N PRO A 38 -35.28 -12.55 6.50
CA PRO A 38 -35.88 -11.29 6.92
C PRO A 38 -37.29 -11.11 6.35
N VAL A 39 -37.49 -11.52 5.09
CA VAL A 39 -38.80 -11.46 4.42
C VAL A 39 -39.78 -12.44 5.08
N GLY A 40 -39.33 -13.67 5.35
CA GLY A 40 -40.12 -14.67 6.08
C GLY A 40 -40.48 -14.22 7.51
N LEU A 41 -39.56 -13.54 8.20
CA LEU A 41 -39.76 -12.97 9.52
C LEU A 41 -40.81 -11.85 9.52
N ILE A 42 -40.74 -10.92 8.56
CA ILE A 42 -41.73 -9.83 8.43
C ILE A 42 -43.14 -10.40 8.19
N ILE A 43 -43.27 -11.37 7.28
CA ILE A 43 -44.57 -12.01 7.00
C ILE A 43 -45.11 -12.74 8.23
N SER A 44 -44.23 -13.44 8.97
CA SER A 44 -44.60 -14.17 10.19
C SER A 44 -45.00 -13.23 11.34
N LEU A 45 -44.36 -12.05 11.46
CA LEU A 45 -44.75 -11.01 12.42
C LEU A 45 -46.15 -10.47 12.12
N ILE A 46 -46.45 -10.17 10.86
CA ILE A 46 -47.79 -9.71 10.43
C ILE A 46 -48.85 -10.79 10.70
N ALA A 47 -48.51 -12.07 10.50
CA ALA A 47 -49.42 -13.20 10.75
C ALA A 47 -49.73 -13.43 12.23
N CYS A 48 -48.88 -12.97 13.16
CA CYS A 48 -49.05 -13.17 14.61
C CYS A 48 -50.30 -12.46 15.18
N GLY A 49 -50.78 -11.42 14.48
CA GLY A 49 -52.02 -10.72 14.83
C GLY A 49 -53.30 -11.56 14.63
N ARG A 50 -53.25 -12.68 13.89
CA ARG A 50 -54.42 -13.53 13.59
C ARG A 50 -54.38 -14.84 14.37
N ARG A 51 -55.53 -15.32 14.85
CA ARG A 51 -55.67 -16.68 15.43
C ARG A 51 -55.93 -17.69 14.31
N PRO A 52 -55.34 -18.91 14.31
CA PRO A 52 -54.38 -19.50 15.28
C PRO A 52 -52.90 -19.09 15.08
N ARG A 53 -52.15 -18.93 16.18
CA ARG A 53 -50.82 -18.27 16.22
C ARG A 53 -49.60 -19.20 16.05
N GLY A 54 -49.77 -20.52 16.12
CA GLY A 54 -48.65 -21.48 16.23
C GLY A 54 -47.62 -21.35 15.10
N PHE A 55 -48.06 -21.40 13.85
CA PHE A 55 -47.16 -21.33 12.68
C PHE A 55 -46.48 -19.96 12.52
N ALA A 56 -47.18 -18.88 12.88
CA ALA A 56 -46.60 -17.53 12.85
C ALA A 56 -45.44 -17.40 13.85
N ILE A 57 -45.59 -17.92 15.07
CA ILE A 57 -44.53 -17.90 16.09
C ILE A 57 -43.33 -18.74 15.63
N ALA A 58 -43.56 -19.93 15.08
CA ALA A 58 -42.50 -20.78 14.54
C ALA A 58 -41.71 -20.08 13.42
N GLY A 59 -42.41 -19.40 12.50
CA GLY A 59 -41.78 -18.61 11.44
C GLY A 59 -40.92 -17.46 11.97
N VAL A 60 -41.36 -16.77 13.02
CA VAL A 60 -40.57 -15.71 13.68
C VAL A 60 -39.30 -16.27 14.31
N VAL A 61 -39.38 -17.40 15.04
CA VAL A 61 -38.20 -18.01 15.69
C VAL A 61 -37.18 -18.47 14.65
N VAL A 62 -37.62 -19.17 13.60
CA VAL A 62 -36.75 -19.65 12.51
C VAL A 62 -36.15 -18.48 11.74
N GLY A 63 -36.96 -17.46 11.41
CA GLY A 63 -36.48 -16.26 10.72
C GLY A 63 -35.45 -15.49 11.54
N PHE A 64 -35.66 -15.37 12.86
CA PHE A 64 -34.74 -14.67 13.75
C PHE A 64 -33.40 -15.40 13.86
N LEU A 65 -33.42 -16.72 14.06
CA LEU A 65 -32.20 -17.53 14.09
C LEU A 65 -31.44 -17.46 12.76
N GLY A 66 -32.16 -17.46 11.63
CA GLY A 66 -31.57 -17.32 10.30
C GLY A 66 -30.91 -15.96 10.09
N THR A 67 -31.59 -14.86 10.42
CA THR A 67 -31.05 -13.51 10.28
C THR A 67 -29.87 -13.28 11.24
N CYS A 68 -29.98 -13.68 12.51
CA CYS A 68 -28.89 -13.54 13.47
C CYS A 68 -27.67 -14.40 13.12
N GLY A 69 -27.88 -15.64 12.69
CA GLY A 69 -26.79 -16.52 12.26
C GLY A 69 -26.01 -15.95 11.08
N TRP A 70 -26.71 -15.38 10.09
CA TRP A 70 -26.05 -14.79 8.91
C TRP A 70 -25.23 -13.55 9.25
N VAL A 71 -25.77 -12.66 10.09
CA VAL A 71 -25.05 -11.47 10.55
C VAL A 71 -23.76 -11.87 11.28
N LEU A 72 -23.82 -12.88 12.16
CA LEU A 72 -22.63 -13.37 12.85
C LEU A 72 -21.59 -13.92 11.86
N ILE A 73 -22.01 -14.76 10.90
CA ILE A 73 -21.09 -15.29 9.88
C ILE A 73 -20.43 -14.15 9.10
N PHE A 74 -21.17 -13.12 8.69
CA PHE A 74 -20.60 -11.97 7.98
C PHE A 74 -19.60 -11.18 8.81
N VAL A 75 -19.91 -10.93 10.08
CA VAL A 75 -19.00 -10.23 10.99
C VAL A 75 -17.72 -11.03 11.20
N PHE A 76 -17.82 -12.33 11.47
CA PHE A 76 -16.65 -13.19 11.69
C PHE A 76 -15.83 -13.40 10.41
N ALA A 77 -16.47 -13.66 9.27
CA ALA A 77 -15.79 -13.79 7.99
C ALA A 77 -15.12 -12.49 7.57
N GLY A 78 -15.81 -11.35 7.72
CA GLY A 78 -15.24 -10.03 7.45
C GLY A 78 -14.05 -9.73 8.35
N ALA A 79 -14.15 -9.99 9.66
CA ALA A 79 -13.04 -9.83 10.60
C ALA A 79 -11.86 -10.74 10.28
N ALA A 80 -12.10 -12.00 9.89
CA ALA A 80 -11.04 -12.93 9.49
C ALA A 80 -10.32 -12.48 8.21
N ILE A 81 -11.06 -11.98 7.22
CA ILE A 81 -10.48 -11.42 5.99
C ILE A 81 -9.62 -10.19 6.31
N LEU A 82 -10.13 -9.25 7.12
CA LEU A 82 -9.37 -8.07 7.54
C LEU A 82 -8.12 -8.43 8.35
N ALA A 83 -8.22 -9.42 9.25
CA ALA A 83 -7.07 -9.92 10.00
C ALA A 83 -6.01 -10.55 9.08
N ALA A 84 -6.43 -11.35 8.11
CA ALA A 84 -5.53 -11.96 7.13
C ALA A 84 -4.81 -10.90 6.27
N LEU A 85 -5.54 -9.87 5.81
CA LEU A 85 -4.95 -8.75 5.07
C LEU A 85 -3.97 -7.94 5.92
N GLY A 86 -4.29 -7.71 7.20
CA GLY A 86 -3.40 -7.01 8.13
C GLY A 86 -2.07 -7.75 8.34
N ILE A 87 -2.11 -9.07 8.50
CA ILE A 87 -0.90 -9.90 8.65
C ILE A 87 -0.04 -9.85 7.39
N ALA A 88 -0.66 -9.94 6.20
CA ALA A 88 0.06 -9.88 4.93
C ALA A 88 0.75 -8.52 4.72
N ALA A 89 0.09 -7.42 5.06
CA ALA A 89 0.66 -6.08 4.94
C ALA A 89 1.88 -5.88 5.86
N VAL A 90 1.83 -6.39 7.09
CA VAL A 90 2.98 -6.31 8.02
C VAL A 90 4.17 -7.12 7.53
N ALA A 91 3.94 -8.31 6.95
CA ALA A 91 5.02 -9.15 6.42
C ALA A 91 5.80 -8.47 5.28
N VAL A 92 5.10 -7.74 4.38
CA VAL A 92 5.73 -7.00 3.28
C VAL A 92 6.55 -5.81 3.79
N VAL A 93 6.04 -5.08 4.78
CA VAL A 93 6.76 -3.93 5.36
C VAL A 93 8.05 -4.36 6.08
N LEU A 94 8.04 -5.53 6.74
CA LEU A 94 9.22 -6.03 7.45
C LEU A 94 10.36 -6.39 6.50
N THR A 95 10.06 -6.89 5.30
CA THR A 95 11.10 -7.18 4.29
C THR A 95 11.72 -5.94 3.66
N GLU A 96 11.01 -4.80 3.68
CA GLU A 96 11.55 -3.53 3.17
C GLU A 96 12.45 -2.81 4.19
N ALA A 97 12.22 -3.03 5.50
CA ALA A 97 12.96 -2.33 6.55
C ALA A 97 14.47 -2.64 6.51
N GLU A 98 14.85 -3.89 6.26
CA GLU A 98 16.26 -4.30 6.15
C GLU A 98 16.94 -3.65 4.94
N THR A 99 16.27 -3.62 3.78
CA THR A 99 16.76 -2.96 2.56
C THR A 99 16.93 -1.45 2.75
N VAL A 100 15.99 -0.81 3.47
CA VAL A 100 16.06 0.61 3.83
C VAL A 100 17.27 0.89 4.73
N GLU A 101 17.52 0.04 5.74
CA GLU A 101 18.63 0.21 6.67
C GLU A 101 20.00 0.07 5.98
N ILE A 102 20.19 -0.97 5.16
CA ILE A 102 21.41 -1.18 4.35
C ILE A 102 21.69 0.06 3.50
N THR A 103 20.66 0.57 2.84
CA THR A 103 20.80 1.72 1.94
C THR A 103 21.19 2.97 2.71
N SER A 104 20.57 3.21 3.86
CA SER A 104 20.95 4.34 4.71
C SER A 104 22.40 4.25 5.16
N ASP A 105 22.87 3.06 5.56
CA ASP A 105 24.24 2.89 6.04
C ASP A 105 25.27 2.99 4.90
N MET A 106 25.00 2.38 3.75
CA MET A 106 25.85 2.51 2.57
C MET A 106 25.95 3.96 2.09
N VAL A 107 24.86 4.74 2.12
CA VAL A 107 24.87 6.18 1.82
C VAL A 107 25.70 6.95 2.84
N ASN A 108 25.55 6.66 4.14
CA ASN A 108 26.35 7.31 5.19
C ASN A 108 27.85 7.02 5.03
N ILE A 109 28.22 5.79 4.67
CA ILE A 109 29.60 5.42 4.37
C ILE A 109 30.08 6.17 3.13
N ALA A 110 29.29 6.20 2.06
CA ALA A 110 29.64 6.90 0.82
C ALA A 110 29.88 8.40 1.04
N ILE A 111 29.04 9.05 1.86
CA ILE A 111 29.22 10.45 2.27
C ILE A 111 30.55 10.62 3.04
N ALA A 112 30.87 9.70 3.95
CA ALA A 112 32.12 9.75 4.70
C ALA A 112 33.37 9.53 3.81
N VAL A 113 33.31 8.60 2.85
CA VAL A 113 34.35 8.38 1.85
C VAL A 113 34.56 9.65 1.03
N LYS A 114 33.48 10.29 0.56
CA LYS A 114 33.56 11.52 -0.23
C LYS A 114 34.12 12.69 0.58
N GLY A 115 33.74 12.82 1.85
CA GLY A 115 34.30 13.82 2.75
C GLY A 115 35.81 13.62 2.97
N TYR A 116 36.24 12.37 3.15
CA TYR A 116 37.67 12.03 3.28
C TYR A 116 38.44 12.37 2.01
N GLU A 117 37.92 12.04 0.83
CA GLU A 117 38.52 12.36 -0.46
C GLU A 117 38.69 13.88 -0.65
N GLN A 118 37.67 14.67 -0.30
CA GLN A 118 37.73 16.14 -0.39
C GLN A 118 38.78 16.77 0.53
N GLU A 119 39.06 16.16 1.69
CA GLU A 119 40.05 16.68 2.64
C GLU A 119 41.48 16.25 2.30
N ASN A 120 41.65 15.08 1.67
CA ASN A 120 42.96 14.46 1.48
C ASN A 120 43.43 14.37 0.01
N ASP A 121 42.55 14.66 -0.96
CA ASP A 121 42.75 14.48 -2.41
C ASP A 121 42.99 13.02 -2.86
N PHE A 122 42.68 12.04 -2.00
CA PHE A 122 42.70 10.61 -2.33
C PHE A 122 41.64 9.82 -1.54
N LEU A 123 41.18 8.71 -2.10
CA LEU A 123 40.22 7.81 -1.45
C LEU A 123 40.86 7.09 -0.26
N PRO A 124 40.09 6.79 0.82
CA PRO A 124 40.60 6.02 1.95
C PRO A 124 41.01 4.61 1.50
N ALA A 125 42.07 4.05 2.10
CA ALA A 125 42.52 2.70 1.80
C ALA A 125 41.60 1.64 2.44
N SER A 126 40.90 2.01 3.52
CA SER A 126 39.96 1.16 4.23
C SER A 126 38.87 1.96 4.96
N LEU A 127 37.77 1.30 5.32
CA LEU A 127 36.73 1.92 6.17
C LEU A 127 37.21 2.27 7.59
N ASP A 128 38.36 1.73 8.02
CA ASP A 128 38.95 2.06 9.32
C ASP A 128 39.61 3.44 9.34
N ASP A 129 39.98 3.98 8.18
CA ASP A 129 40.47 5.36 8.03
C ASP A 129 39.35 6.39 8.22
N LEU A 130 38.09 5.95 8.17
CA LEU A 130 36.91 6.79 8.34
C LEU A 130 36.44 6.81 9.80
N THR A 131 36.04 8.00 10.26
CA THR A 131 35.43 8.19 11.59
C THR A 131 33.94 7.81 11.57
N LEU A 132 33.67 6.53 11.35
CA LEU A 132 32.32 5.95 11.32
C LEU A 132 31.89 5.47 12.71
N LYS A 133 30.58 5.56 13.01
CA LYS A 133 30.01 4.90 14.20
C LYS A 133 30.15 3.38 14.04
N SER A 134 30.40 2.67 15.14
CA SER A 134 30.57 1.21 15.09
C SER A 134 29.35 0.47 14.53
N ALA A 135 28.15 1.00 14.71
CA ALA A 135 26.91 0.42 14.15
C ALA A 135 26.91 0.48 12.61
N THR A 136 27.28 1.62 12.03
CA THR A 136 27.33 1.85 10.57
C THR A 136 28.42 1.05 9.84
N ARG A 137 29.26 0.31 10.57
CA ARG A 137 30.27 -0.58 9.96
C ARG A 137 29.74 -2.00 9.73
N LEU A 138 28.55 -2.30 10.25
CA LEU A 138 27.89 -3.58 10.12
C LEU A 138 26.60 -3.40 9.33
N ASP A 139 26.26 -4.36 8.49
CA ASP A 139 24.94 -4.46 7.86
C ASP A 139 23.87 -4.88 8.90
N PRO A 140 22.57 -4.89 8.56
CA PRO A 140 21.51 -5.30 9.49
C PRO A 140 21.62 -6.74 10.00
N TRP A 141 22.38 -7.59 9.30
CA TRP A 141 22.64 -8.98 9.69
C TRP A 141 23.91 -9.14 10.53
N GLY A 142 24.62 -8.03 10.80
CA GLY A 142 25.79 -7.98 11.67
C GLY A 142 27.11 -8.30 10.96
N ASN A 143 27.13 -8.40 9.63
CA ASN A 143 28.36 -8.59 8.86
C ASN A 143 29.02 -7.25 8.57
N ARG A 144 30.35 -7.24 8.41
CA ARG A 144 31.05 -6.00 8.01
C ARG A 144 30.86 -5.75 6.52
N TYR A 145 30.67 -4.49 6.15
CA TYR A 145 30.76 -4.08 4.75
C TYR A 145 32.18 -4.31 4.21
N GLU A 146 32.26 -4.77 2.97
CA GLU A 146 33.50 -4.89 2.23
C GLU A 146 33.69 -3.64 1.35
N TYR A 147 34.88 -3.04 1.40
CA TYR A 147 35.23 -1.85 0.64
C TYR A 147 36.39 -2.20 -0.29
N HIS A 148 36.18 -1.99 -1.59
CA HIS A 148 37.19 -2.24 -2.63
C HIS A 148 37.40 -0.98 -3.44
N LEU A 149 38.65 -0.63 -3.74
CA LEU A 149 38.93 0.41 -4.73
C LEU A 149 38.71 -0.16 -6.13
N THR A 150 38.10 0.64 -7.00
CA THR A 150 37.78 0.27 -8.39
C THR A 150 38.28 1.35 -9.35
N ASP A 151 38.44 1.00 -10.63
CA ASP A 151 38.82 1.96 -11.67
C ASP A 151 37.60 2.71 -12.25
N GLU A 152 36.38 2.29 -11.91
CA GLU A 152 35.13 2.86 -12.39
C GLU A 152 34.60 3.92 -11.40
N PRO A 153 34.05 5.06 -11.85
CA PRO A 153 33.43 6.04 -10.95
C PRO A 153 32.36 5.37 -10.06
N PRO A 154 32.36 5.61 -8.73
CA PRO A 154 33.07 6.67 -8.00
C PRO A 154 34.52 6.36 -7.57
N GLY A 155 35.11 5.27 -8.03
CA GLY A 155 36.49 4.83 -7.71
C GLY A 155 36.56 3.83 -6.56
N TYR A 156 35.41 3.40 -6.05
CA TYR A 156 35.28 2.36 -5.04
C TYR A 156 33.93 1.64 -5.16
N GLU A 157 33.87 0.45 -4.58
CA GLU A 157 32.68 -0.36 -4.42
C GLU A 157 32.50 -0.70 -2.93
N LEU A 158 31.25 -0.69 -2.47
CA LEU A 158 30.89 -1.10 -1.12
C LEU A 158 29.90 -2.26 -1.23
N VAL A 159 30.18 -3.37 -0.56
CA VAL A 159 29.38 -4.59 -0.67
C VAL A 159 28.92 -5.06 0.71
N SER A 160 27.62 -5.35 0.84
CA SER A 160 27.02 -6.07 1.96
C SER A 160 26.96 -7.56 1.63
N ALA A 161 27.29 -8.42 2.60
CA ALA A 161 27.29 -9.88 2.43
C ALA A 161 25.90 -10.51 2.53
N GLY A 162 24.86 -9.69 2.70
CA GLY A 162 23.48 -10.16 2.79
C GLY A 162 23.15 -10.93 4.08
N GLU A 163 22.03 -11.64 4.04
CA GLU A 163 21.54 -12.45 5.16
C GLU A 163 22.45 -13.67 5.40
N ASP A 164 23.05 -14.21 4.35
CA ASP A 164 23.86 -15.43 4.43
C ASP A 164 25.30 -15.19 4.94
N GLY A 165 25.74 -13.92 4.95
CA GLY A 165 27.03 -13.47 5.43
C GLY A 165 28.20 -13.93 4.56
N ARG A 166 27.98 -14.26 3.29
CA ARG A 166 28.99 -14.77 2.36
C ARG A 166 29.05 -13.93 1.10
N PHE A 167 30.12 -13.15 0.96
CA PHE A 167 30.44 -12.48 -0.29
C PHE A 167 30.53 -13.43 -1.49
N GLY A 168 30.04 -12.97 -2.64
CA GLY A 168 29.84 -13.71 -3.88
C GLY A 168 28.52 -14.48 -3.96
N SER A 169 27.58 -14.26 -3.02
CA SER A 169 26.26 -14.90 -3.00
C SER A 169 25.25 -14.11 -3.84
N THR A 170 24.01 -14.59 -3.90
CA THR A 170 22.93 -13.92 -4.64
C THR A 170 22.24 -12.82 -3.83
N ASP A 171 22.45 -12.78 -2.52
CA ASP A 171 21.90 -11.79 -1.60
C ASP A 171 22.87 -10.65 -1.27
N ASP A 172 24.04 -10.64 -1.91
CA ASP A 172 24.95 -9.51 -1.85
C ASP A 172 24.30 -8.24 -2.39
N VAL A 173 24.50 -7.14 -1.67
CA VAL A 173 24.04 -5.81 -2.09
C VAL A 173 25.26 -4.93 -2.30
N ALA A 174 25.50 -4.55 -3.56
CA ALA A 174 26.57 -3.66 -3.97
C ALA A 174 26.05 -2.22 -4.13
N LEU A 175 26.87 -1.23 -3.78
CA LEU A 175 26.53 0.20 -3.90
C LEU A 175 26.23 0.59 -5.34
N SER A 176 26.97 0.06 -6.32
CA SER A 176 26.67 0.27 -7.74
C SER A 176 25.31 -0.32 -8.15
N GLY A 177 24.91 -1.43 -7.53
CA GLY A 177 23.63 -2.10 -7.75
C GLY A 177 22.44 -1.47 -7.02
N LEU A 178 22.64 -0.50 -6.12
CA LEU A 178 21.54 0.14 -5.40
C LEU A 178 20.54 0.81 -6.35
N GLY A 179 21.01 1.44 -7.43
CA GLY A 179 20.14 2.09 -8.42
C GLY A 179 19.11 1.12 -9.02
N ASP A 180 19.55 -0.12 -9.30
CA ASP A 180 18.70 -1.17 -9.86
C ASP A 180 17.76 -1.77 -8.81
N ALA A 181 18.25 -2.00 -7.58
CA ALA A 181 17.47 -2.57 -6.48
C ALA A 181 16.29 -1.69 -6.06
N TRP A 182 16.46 -0.37 -6.13
CA TRP A 182 15.42 0.59 -5.75
C TRP A 182 14.42 0.88 -6.86
N ASN A 183 14.68 0.40 -8.09
CA ASN A 183 13.92 0.77 -9.29
C ASN A 183 13.69 2.30 -9.39
N MET A 184 14.55 3.06 -8.70
CA MET A 184 14.62 4.50 -8.78
C MET A 184 15.40 4.70 -10.06
N GLY A 185 14.71 4.81 -11.20
CA GLY A 185 15.33 5.27 -12.43
C GLY A 185 16.13 6.50 -12.05
N ALA A 186 17.46 6.33 -12.00
CA ALA A 186 18.31 7.24 -11.26
C ALA A 186 17.98 8.66 -11.70
N PRO A 187 17.77 9.62 -10.79
CA PRO A 187 17.73 10.99 -11.21
C PRO A 187 19.10 11.33 -11.78
N ALA A 188 19.26 11.16 -13.09
CA ALA A 188 20.46 11.50 -13.82
C ALA A 188 20.55 13.03 -13.78
N LEU A 189 21.22 13.55 -12.76
CA LEU A 189 21.65 14.92 -12.69
C LEU A 189 22.88 15.04 -13.61
N ASP A 190 22.64 15.36 -14.88
CA ASP A 190 23.69 15.57 -15.88
C ASP A 190 23.93 17.08 -16.03
N VAL A 191 25.00 17.57 -15.41
CA VAL A 191 25.35 18.99 -15.44
C VAL A 191 26.42 19.19 -16.50
N HIS A 192 26.02 19.64 -17.69
CA HIS A 192 26.92 19.88 -18.82
C HIS A 192 27.02 21.38 -19.13
N GLY A 193 27.98 22.06 -18.48
CA GLY A 193 28.27 23.46 -18.81
C GLY A 193 29.19 23.55 -20.03
N ASP A 194 28.65 23.97 -21.17
CA ASP A 194 29.45 24.53 -22.26
C ASP A 194 29.76 26.01 -21.95
N GLY A 195 30.90 26.50 -22.44
CA GLY A 195 31.50 27.78 -22.01
C GLY A 195 30.74 29.06 -22.40
N ASP A 196 29.60 28.95 -23.10
CA ASP A 196 28.91 30.05 -23.80
C ASP A 196 27.42 30.19 -23.35
N GLY A 197 27.11 29.94 -22.07
CA GLY A 197 25.74 30.06 -21.51
C GLY A 197 25.22 28.78 -20.85
N GLY A 198 25.99 28.25 -19.89
CA GLY A 198 25.85 26.88 -19.36
C GLY A 198 24.42 26.39 -19.16
N SER A 199 24.11 25.26 -19.80
CA SER A 199 22.86 24.52 -19.60
C SER A 199 23.04 23.44 -18.53
N MET A 200 22.08 23.32 -17.61
CA MET A 200 22.04 22.29 -16.59
C MET A 200 20.75 21.49 -16.77
N THR A 201 20.86 20.19 -17.02
CA THR A 201 19.69 19.32 -17.16
C THR A 201 19.61 18.32 -16.02
N VAL A 202 18.59 18.46 -15.16
CA VAL A 202 18.31 17.53 -14.07
C VAL A 202 17.18 16.59 -14.47
N ARG A 203 17.43 15.30 -14.60
CA ARG A 203 16.35 14.31 -14.70
C ARG A 203 15.97 13.80 -13.32
N LEU A 204 14.68 13.76 -13.03
CA LEU A 204 14.08 13.26 -11.79
C LEU A 204 12.93 12.31 -12.14
N GLY A 205 13.24 11.01 -12.30
CA GLY A 205 12.30 10.03 -12.83
C GLY A 205 11.86 10.39 -14.26
N ASP A 206 10.54 10.51 -14.48
CA ASP A 206 9.94 10.84 -15.78
C ASP A 206 10.02 12.33 -16.15
N ARG A 207 10.60 13.16 -15.28
CA ARG A 207 10.65 14.62 -15.45
C ARG A 207 12.06 15.08 -15.79
N THR A 208 12.16 16.04 -16.69
CA THR A 208 13.43 16.69 -17.06
C THR A 208 13.30 18.17 -16.72
N ILE A 209 14.17 18.66 -15.84
CA ILE A 209 14.33 20.08 -15.52
C ILE A 209 15.53 20.57 -16.32
N THR A 210 15.31 21.45 -17.29
CA THR A 210 16.40 22.11 -18.02
C THR A 210 16.51 23.54 -17.53
N ALA A 211 17.72 23.94 -17.16
CA ALA A 211 18.10 25.26 -16.71
C ALA A 211 19.12 25.82 -17.70
N GLU A 212 18.73 26.83 -18.47
CA GLU A 212 19.60 27.48 -19.45
C GLU A 212 19.94 28.88 -18.95
N GLY A 213 21.23 29.21 -18.83
CA GLY A 213 21.66 30.57 -18.54
C GLY A 213 21.98 31.32 -19.83
N ASP A 214 21.34 32.47 -20.06
CA ASP A 214 21.76 33.36 -21.16
C ASP A 214 22.94 34.26 -20.72
N GLU A 215 23.75 34.70 -21.69
CA GLU A 215 24.97 35.49 -21.46
C GLU A 215 24.69 36.93 -20.97
N ASP A 216 23.46 37.42 -21.07
CA ASP A 216 23.10 38.83 -20.96
C ASP A 216 22.26 39.18 -19.70
N ASP A 217 21.40 38.28 -19.19
CA ASP A 217 20.38 38.59 -18.15
C ASP A 217 20.20 37.53 -17.03
N GLY A 218 20.98 36.43 -17.01
CA GLY A 218 20.96 35.47 -15.89
C GLY A 218 19.57 34.88 -15.59
N ARG A 219 18.81 34.55 -16.64
CA ARG A 219 17.50 33.89 -16.52
C ARG A 219 17.70 32.40 -16.25
N LEU A 220 16.95 31.85 -15.30
CA LEU A 220 16.88 30.43 -15.01
C LEU A 220 15.46 29.95 -15.28
N LEU A 221 15.28 29.22 -16.38
CA LEU A 221 14.03 28.53 -16.68
C LEU A 221 14.07 27.15 -16.01
N ILE A 222 12.98 26.73 -15.39
CA ILE A 222 12.81 25.39 -14.82
C ILE A 222 11.50 24.84 -15.38
N ASP A 223 11.61 23.95 -16.37
CA ASP A 223 10.47 23.23 -16.90
C ASP A 223 10.15 22.01 -16.02
N LEU A 224 8.92 21.92 -15.52
CA LEU A 224 8.43 20.81 -14.70
C LEU A 224 7.39 19.96 -15.46
N GLY A 225 7.22 20.19 -16.76
CA GLY A 225 6.24 19.55 -17.63
C GLY A 225 4.86 20.21 -17.57
N ASP A 226 4.29 20.37 -16.37
CA ASP A 226 2.98 21.02 -16.18
C ASP A 226 3.06 22.54 -15.97
N ARG A 227 4.28 23.06 -15.77
CA ARG A 227 4.56 24.47 -15.51
C ARG A 227 6.02 24.79 -15.82
N VAL A 228 6.27 26.03 -16.20
CA VAL A 228 7.61 26.60 -16.34
C VAL A 228 7.79 27.64 -15.24
N ILE A 229 8.86 27.53 -14.46
CA ILE A 229 9.26 28.53 -13.47
C ILE A 229 10.40 29.33 -14.07
N GLU A 230 10.20 30.63 -14.27
CA GLU A 230 11.25 31.56 -14.69
C GLU A 230 11.78 32.28 -13.44
N ILE A 231 13.10 32.26 -13.26
CA ILE A 231 13.79 32.99 -12.19
C ILE A 231 14.72 33.97 -12.91
N GLU A 232 14.35 35.25 -12.91
CA GLU A 232 15.15 36.33 -13.49
C GLU A 232 16.06 36.89 -12.40
N GLY A 233 17.35 37.01 -12.69
CA GLY A 233 18.38 37.48 -11.76
C GLY A 233 18.29 38.98 -11.47
N ASP A 234 17.22 39.42 -10.82
CA ASP A 234 17.20 40.57 -9.88
C ASP A 234 15.90 40.65 -9.04
N ASP A 235 14.86 39.85 -9.31
CA ASP A 235 13.68 39.67 -8.46
C ASP A 235 12.95 38.34 -8.76
N VAL A 236 12.67 37.52 -7.75
CA VAL A 236 11.98 36.22 -7.94
C VAL A 236 10.49 36.43 -8.18
N SER A 237 10.03 36.34 -9.43
CA SER A 237 8.61 36.32 -9.77
C SER A 237 8.18 34.95 -10.29
N VAL A 238 7.26 34.27 -9.60
CA VAL A 238 6.75 32.95 -10.02
C VAL A 238 5.49 33.15 -10.85
N THR A 239 5.59 32.94 -12.16
CA THR A 239 4.42 32.99 -13.06
C THR A 239 3.96 31.58 -13.42
N THR A 240 2.86 31.11 -12.84
CA THR A 240 2.25 29.84 -13.25
C THR A 240 1.37 30.09 -14.47
N LYS A 241 1.80 29.62 -15.65
CA LYS A 241 0.98 29.64 -16.86
C LYS A 241 0.16 28.35 -16.92
N PRO A 242 -1.17 28.37 -16.78
CA PRO A 242 -1.97 27.16 -16.94
C PRO A 242 -1.90 26.68 -18.40
N GLU A 243 -1.63 25.40 -18.57
CA GLU A 243 -1.60 24.73 -19.86
C GLU A 243 -2.97 24.86 -20.55
N GLY A 244 -2.93 25.13 -21.85
CA GLY A 244 -4.07 25.58 -22.63
C GLY A 244 -5.26 24.62 -22.60
N ASP A 245 -6.43 25.22 -22.44
CA ASP A 245 -7.74 24.65 -22.76
C ASP A 245 -7.75 24.23 -24.24
N GLY A 246 -7.44 22.95 -24.46
CA GLY A 246 -7.61 22.27 -25.74
C GLY A 246 -9.09 22.10 -26.02
N GLY A 247 -9.69 23.12 -26.64
CA GLY A 247 -11.11 23.17 -26.96
C GLY A 247 -11.61 22.00 -27.80
N GLY A 248 -12.81 21.55 -27.45
CA GLY A 248 -13.81 20.95 -28.33
C GLY A 248 -15.13 21.68 -28.12
#